data_AF-A0A7K2CCI3-F1
#
_entry.id   AF-A0A7K2CCI3-F1
#
_cell.length_a   1.000
_cell.length_b   1.000
_cell.length_c   1.000
_cell.angle_alpha   90.00
_cell.angle_beta   90.00
_cell.angle_gamma   90.00
#
_symmetry.space_group_name_H-M   'P 1'
#
loop_
_entity.id
_entity.type
_entity.pdbx_description
1 polymer ?
#
loop_
_entity_poly.entity_id
_entity_poly.type
_entity_poly.pdbx_seq_one_letter_code
_entity_poly.pdbx_strand_id
1 'polypeptide(L)'
;MKQWELIEVLLNSPGAFHLAELSSKNSLKRFDKRRREYKRLGWIYVARNPCFADAAFKIGQTRISPSERIEALSASTSVYRKFELVYFVHVSDHLEAEGYVHQLLKDFRLNPRKEFFNAPIMTVVKALDEAGSLLQIPMGKTSRAGMLPPALEKRIISCPGCKKQSRVPLLGIDITVTCVACTVPYKIMSE
;
A
#
# COMPACT_ATOMS: atom_id res chain seq x y z
N MET A 1 -26.63 -34.87 7.76
CA MET A 1 -26.04 -33.75 7.00
C MET A 1 -26.25 -32.49 7.83
N LYS A 2 -25.27 -32.13 8.66
CA LYS A 2 -25.42 -31.03 9.62
C LYS A 2 -24.97 -29.72 8.96
N GLN A 3 -25.96 -28.87 8.67
CA GLN A 3 -26.03 -27.47 9.07
C GLN A 3 -24.76 -26.93 9.73
N TRP A 4 -24.02 -26.09 9.01
CA TRP A 4 -23.06 -25.17 9.61
C TRP A 4 -23.40 -23.77 9.12
N GLU A 5 -23.80 -22.96 10.08
CA GLU A 5 -24.18 -21.56 9.96
C GLU A 5 -23.04 -20.77 9.29
N LEU A 6 -23.42 -20.01 8.25
CA LEU A 6 -22.58 -18.98 7.66
C LEU A 6 -22.30 -17.94 8.75
N ILE A 7 -21.13 -18.06 9.36
CA ILE A 7 -20.52 -17.05 10.20
C ILE A 7 -20.26 -15.82 9.31
N GLU A 8 -21.22 -14.91 9.24
CA GLU A 8 -21.01 -13.50 8.90
C GLU A 8 -20.15 -12.88 10.01
N VAL A 9 -18.84 -13.05 9.95
CA VAL A 9 -17.91 -12.29 10.78
C VAL A 9 -17.00 -11.47 9.88
N LEU A 10 -17.37 -10.19 9.80
CA LEU A 10 -16.56 -9.02 9.46
C LEU A 10 -16.05 -8.97 8.01
N LEU A 11 -16.98 -8.90 7.08
CA LEU A 11 -16.76 -8.25 5.78
C LEU A 11 -16.73 -6.73 5.97
N ASN A 12 -15.83 -6.08 5.24
CA ASN A 12 -15.69 -4.62 5.04
C ASN A 12 -14.93 -3.86 6.14
N SER A 13 -13.59 -3.80 6.04
CA SER A 13 -12.91 -2.58 6.48
C SER A 13 -13.27 -1.46 5.48
N PRO A 14 -13.81 -0.31 5.93
CA PRO A 14 -14.06 0.85 5.06
C PRO A 14 -12.81 1.28 4.28
N GLY A 15 -11.66 1.16 4.95
CA GLY A 15 -10.29 1.31 4.46
C GLY A 15 -9.98 0.90 3.04
N ALA A 16 -10.24 -0.38 2.76
CA ALA A 16 -9.88 -0.99 1.49
C ALA A 16 -10.75 -0.43 0.35
N PHE A 17 -11.99 -0.06 0.66
CA PHE A 17 -12.92 0.52 -0.31
C PHE A 17 -12.52 1.95 -0.68
N HIS A 18 -12.15 2.80 0.30
CA HIS A 18 -11.71 4.16 0.01
C HIS A 18 -10.37 4.20 -0.75
N LEU A 19 -9.42 3.32 -0.44
CA LEU A 19 -8.17 3.23 -1.23
C LEU A 19 -8.42 2.73 -2.66
N ALA A 20 -9.31 1.76 -2.85
CA ALA A 20 -9.73 1.31 -4.18
C ALA A 20 -10.45 2.44 -4.93
N GLU A 21 -11.24 3.23 -4.22
CA GLU A 21 -11.95 4.37 -4.76
C GLU A 21 -11.01 5.55 -5.05
N LEU A 22 -10.00 5.84 -4.24
CA LEU A 22 -8.93 6.81 -4.50
C LEU A 22 -8.05 6.35 -5.66
N SER A 23 -7.74 5.06 -5.75
CA SER A 23 -7.12 4.44 -6.92
C SER A 23 -7.96 4.62 -8.19
N SER A 24 -9.29 4.73 -8.06
CA SER A 24 -10.22 4.86 -9.20
C SER A 24 -10.55 6.33 -9.55
N LYS A 25 -10.75 7.18 -8.54
CA LYS A 25 -11.17 8.60 -8.63
C LYS A 25 -10.00 9.55 -8.85
N ASN A 26 -8.80 9.23 -8.34
CA ASN A 26 -7.58 9.99 -8.60
C ASN A 26 -7.06 9.63 -10.00
N SER A 27 -7.81 10.06 -11.01
CA SER A 27 -7.75 9.77 -12.44
C SER A 27 -6.38 9.26 -12.96
N LEU A 28 -6.10 7.98 -12.69
CA LEU A 28 -4.90 7.28 -13.16
C LEU A 28 -4.85 7.20 -14.69
N LYS A 29 -6.00 7.35 -15.38
CA LYS A 29 -6.08 7.45 -16.85
C LYS A 29 -5.24 8.62 -17.42
N ARG A 30 -5.00 9.69 -16.65
CA ARG A 30 -4.09 10.79 -17.05
C ARG A 30 -2.61 10.42 -16.88
N PHE A 31 -2.27 9.62 -15.87
CA PHE A 31 -0.90 9.17 -15.61
C PHE A 31 -0.47 8.01 -16.51
N ASP A 32 -1.41 7.13 -16.88
CA ASP A 32 -1.18 5.92 -17.65
C ASP A 32 -0.98 6.17 -19.17
N LYS A 33 -1.36 7.35 -19.68
CA LYS A 33 -1.07 7.77 -21.07
C LYS A 33 0.43 7.79 -21.41
N ARG A 34 1.29 7.77 -20.40
CA ARG A 34 2.75 7.72 -20.52
C ARG A 34 3.34 6.31 -20.63
N ARG A 35 2.55 5.24 -20.53
CA ARG A 35 3.04 3.85 -20.71
C ARG A 35 3.79 3.61 -22.03
N ARG A 36 3.43 4.34 -23.10
CA ARG A 36 4.13 4.25 -24.40
C ARG A 36 5.52 4.88 -24.36
N GLU A 37 5.71 5.91 -23.54
CA GLU A 37 6.94 6.69 -23.40
C GLU A 37 7.86 6.10 -22.29
N TYR A 38 7.27 5.56 -21.23
CA TYR A 38 7.97 4.97 -20.08
C TYR A 38 7.55 3.50 -19.90
N LYS A 39 8.25 2.58 -20.58
CA LYS A 39 7.93 1.14 -20.59
C LYS A 39 7.94 0.47 -19.21
N ARG A 40 8.61 1.07 -18.24
CA ARG A 40 8.79 0.55 -16.88
C ARG A 40 8.01 1.34 -15.82
N LEU A 41 7.19 2.31 -16.23
CA LEU A 41 6.29 3.01 -15.33
C LEU A 41 5.27 2.04 -14.73
N GLY A 42 5.02 2.16 -13.44
CA GLY A 42 4.12 1.27 -12.71
C GLY A 42 4.04 1.62 -11.23
N TRP A 43 3.56 0.66 -10.44
CA TRP A 43 3.33 0.83 -9.00
C TRP A 43 4.04 -0.25 -8.21
N ILE A 44 4.49 0.12 -7.02
CA ILE A 44 4.77 -0.83 -5.94
C ILE A 44 3.62 -0.77 -4.94
N TYR A 45 3.14 -1.92 -4.51
CA TYR A 45 2.04 -2.03 -3.57
C TYR A 45 2.35 -2.97 -2.41
N VAL A 46 1.64 -2.74 -1.32
CA VAL A 46 1.58 -3.58 -0.14
C VAL A 46 0.20 -4.18 -0.06
N ALA A 47 0.13 -5.50 0.07
CA ALA A 47 -1.11 -6.23 0.24
C ALA A 47 -1.08 -7.06 1.52
N ARG A 48 -2.22 -7.18 2.18
CA ARG A 48 -2.43 -8.07 3.32
C ARG A 48 -3.43 -9.15 2.94
N ASN A 49 -3.27 -10.34 3.51
CA ASN A 49 -4.35 -11.31 3.56
C ASN A 49 -4.65 -11.61 5.03
N PRO A 50 -5.89 -11.44 5.51
CA PRO A 50 -6.24 -11.71 6.91
C PRO A 50 -6.00 -13.15 7.37
N CYS A 51 -5.80 -14.11 6.46
CA CYS A 51 -5.42 -15.48 6.80
C CYS A 51 -3.95 -15.62 7.21
N PHE A 52 -3.08 -14.66 6.89
CA PHE A 52 -1.69 -14.66 7.34
C PHE A 52 -1.55 -13.89 8.65
N ALA A 53 -0.44 -14.11 9.37
CA ALA A 53 -0.14 -13.39 10.61
C ALA A 53 -0.23 -11.87 10.42
N ASP A 54 -0.63 -11.14 11.47
CA ASP A 54 -1.01 -9.72 11.38
C ASP A 54 0.05 -8.77 10.80
N ALA A 55 1.33 -9.14 10.89
CA ALA A 55 2.44 -8.35 10.35
C ALA A 55 3.02 -8.92 9.03
N ALA A 56 2.38 -9.93 8.43
CA ALA A 56 2.79 -10.52 7.16
C ALA A 56 2.18 -9.78 5.96
N PHE A 57 3.02 -9.08 5.21
CA PHE A 57 2.64 -8.32 4.03
C PHE A 57 3.24 -8.93 2.76
N LYS A 58 2.45 -8.93 1.68
CA LYS A 58 2.96 -9.14 0.33
C LYS A 58 3.36 -7.80 -0.26
N ILE A 59 4.59 -7.69 -0.75
CA ILE A 59 5.08 -6.49 -1.44
C ILE A 59 5.36 -6.86 -2.89
N GLY A 60 4.66 -6.26 -3.83
CA GLY A 60 4.84 -6.57 -5.24
C GLY A 60 4.71 -5.34 -6.14
N GLN A 61 5.02 -5.55 -7.40
CA GLN A 61 4.79 -4.54 -8.44
C GLN A 61 3.59 -4.84 -9.34
N THR A 62 3.08 -3.80 -9.98
CA THR A 62 2.10 -3.91 -11.05
C THR A 62 2.28 -2.81 -12.08
N ARG A 63 1.89 -3.11 -13.32
CA ARG A 63 1.71 -2.09 -14.37
C ARG A 63 0.26 -1.62 -14.47
N ILE A 64 -0.72 -2.40 -14.04
CA ILE A 64 -2.12 -1.96 -13.94
C ILE A 64 -2.37 -1.34 -12.57
N SER A 65 -3.55 -0.78 -12.32
CA SER A 65 -3.84 -0.18 -11.01
C SER A 65 -3.63 -1.22 -9.87
N PRO A 66 -3.11 -0.81 -8.70
CA PRO A 66 -2.96 -1.71 -7.56
C PRO A 66 -4.27 -2.40 -7.19
N SER A 67 -5.39 -1.70 -7.28
CA SER A 67 -6.72 -2.24 -7.00
C SER A 67 -7.09 -3.39 -7.94
N GLU A 68 -6.94 -3.20 -9.26
CA GLU A 68 -7.16 -4.28 -10.25
C GLU A 68 -6.21 -5.46 -10.02
N ARG A 69 -4.95 -5.20 -9.63
CA ARG A 69 -4.00 -6.27 -9.31
C ARG A 69 -4.44 -7.08 -8.09
N ILE A 70 -4.93 -6.43 -7.05
CA ILE A 70 -5.42 -7.08 -5.83
C ILE A 70 -6.65 -7.95 -6.11
N GLU A 71 -7.56 -7.46 -6.95
CA GLU A 71 -8.72 -8.22 -7.42
C GLU A 71 -8.28 -9.47 -8.19
N ALA A 72 -7.35 -9.33 -9.14
CA ALA A 72 -6.81 -10.46 -9.91
C ALA A 72 -6.08 -11.50 -9.03
N LEU A 73 -5.34 -11.06 -8.01
CA LEU A 73 -4.70 -11.97 -7.04
C LEU A 73 -5.74 -12.72 -6.21
N SER A 74 -6.81 -12.03 -5.82
CA SER A 74 -7.89 -12.57 -5.01
C SER A 74 -8.84 -13.49 -5.78
N ALA A 75 -8.84 -13.41 -7.11
CA ALA A 75 -9.63 -14.28 -7.98
C ALA A 75 -9.02 -15.69 -8.17
N SER A 76 -7.75 -15.87 -7.78
CA SER A 76 -7.13 -17.20 -7.85
C SER A 76 -7.72 -18.16 -6.81
N THR A 77 -8.13 -19.36 -7.24
CA THR A 77 -8.78 -20.40 -6.41
C THR A 77 -7.90 -20.94 -5.28
N SER A 78 -6.64 -20.52 -5.20
CA SER A 78 -5.66 -20.99 -4.23
C SER A 78 -5.63 -20.19 -2.92
N VAL A 79 -6.55 -19.23 -2.73
CA VAL A 79 -6.53 -18.32 -1.58
C VAL A 79 -7.88 -18.34 -0.83
N TYR A 80 -7.85 -18.64 0.48
CA TYR A 80 -9.05 -18.79 1.31
C TYR A 80 -9.76 -17.46 1.63
N ARG A 81 -9.01 -16.36 1.75
CA ARG A 81 -9.54 -14.99 1.88
C ARG A 81 -8.92 -14.06 0.83
N LYS A 82 -9.66 -13.01 0.47
CA LYS A 82 -9.18 -12.01 -0.49
C LYS A 82 -8.01 -11.20 0.08
N PHE A 83 -7.15 -10.73 -0.80
CA PHE A 83 -6.14 -9.75 -0.44
C PHE A 83 -6.78 -8.36 -0.31
N GLU A 84 -6.23 -7.57 0.60
CA GLU A 84 -6.59 -6.17 0.85
C GLU A 84 -5.42 -5.29 0.44
N LEU A 85 -5.70 -4.21 -0.29
CA LEU A 85 -4.69 -3.20 -0.62
C LEU A 85 -4.40 -2.36 0.63
N VAL A 86 -3.14 -2.35 1.08
CA VAL A 86 -2.73 -1.63 2.28
C VAL A 86 -2.17 -0.26 1.94
N TYR A 87 -1.25 -0.21 0.98
CA TYR A 87 -0.57 1.00 0.55
C TYR A 87 0.02 0.82 -0.85
N PHE A 88 0.30 1.91 -1.55
CA PHE A 88 0.98 1.87 -2.84
C PHE A 88 1.70 3.19 -3.15
N VAL A 89 2.71 3.09 -4.01
CA VAL A 89 3.43 4.23 -4.59
C VAL A 89 3.54 4.07 -6.10
N HIS A 90 3.52 5.19 -6.82
CA HIS A 90 3.68 5.25 -8.27
C HIS A 90 5.12 5.64 -8.61
N VAL A 91 5.75 4.88 -9.51
CA VAL A 91 7.19 4.95 -9.79
C VAL A 91 7.47 4.93 -11.29
N SER A 92 8.60 5.53 -11.69
CA SER A 92 9.04 5.55 -13.09
C SER A 92 9.64 4.21 -13.56
N ASP A 93 10.19 3.41 -12.64
CA ASP A 93 10.65 2.04 -12.89
C ASP A 93 10.17 1.10 -11.76
N HIS A 94 9.10 0.34 -12.02
CA HIS A 94 8.54 -0.59 -11.03
C HIS A 94 9.41 -1.81 -10.75
N LEU A 95 10.29 -2.22 -11.67
CA LEU A 95 11.18 -3.36 -11.45
C LEU A 95 12.32 -2.96 -10.51
N GLU A 96 12.91 -1.80 -10.76
CA GLU A 96 13.96 -1.25 -9.90
C GLU A 96 13.42 -0.92 -8.50
N ALA A 97 12.24 -0.32 -8.42
CA ALA A 97 11.59 -0.01 -7.15
C ALA A 97 11.32 -1.27 -6.31
N GLU A 98 10.84 -2.35 -6.93
CA GLU A 98 10.59 -3.62 -6.24
C GLU A 98 11.88 -4.22 -5.67
N GLY A 99 12.93 -4.28 -6.49
CA GLY A 99 14.24 -4.78 -6.06
C GLY A 99 14.82 -3.96 -4.91
N TYR A 100 14.71 -2.63 -4.98
CA TYR A 100 15.14 -1.73 -3.92
C TYR A 100 14.39 -1.97 -2.61
N VAL A 101 13.05 -2.03 -2.65
CA VAL A 101 12.23 -2.28 -1.44
C VAL A 101 12.50 -3.66 -0.85
N HIS A 102 12.61 -4.70 -1.69
CA HIS A 102 12.92 -6.06 -1.21
C HIS A 102 14.29 -6.13 -0.55
N GLN A 103 15.27 -5.37 -1.05
CA GLN A 103 16.61 -5.30 -0.46
C GLN A 103 16.60 -4.57 0.88
N LEU A 104 15.88 -3.45 1.01
CA LEU A 104 15.72 -2.74 2.27
C LEU A 104 15.05 -3.60 3.35
N LEU A 105 14.09 -4.45 2.94
CA LEU A 105 13.31 -5.29 3.85
C LEU A 105 13.81 -6.73 3.93
N LYS A 106 15.02 -7.03 3.43
CA LYS A 106 15.55 -8.40 3.31
C LYS A 106 15.51 -9.18 4.65
N ASP A 107 15.79 -8.50 5.76
CA ASP A 107 15.88 -9.12 7.09
C ASP A 107 14.49 -9.45 7.67
N PHE A 108 13.42 -8.87 7.10
CA PHE A 108 12.04 -9.17 7.43
C PHE A 108 11.41 -10.22 6.52
N ARG A 109 12.14 -10.75 5.52
CA ARG A 109 11.59 -11.64 4.51
C ARG A 109 11.28 -13.02 5.11
N LEU A 110 10.03 -13.47 4.99
CA LEU A 110 9.58 -14.75 5.54
C LEU A 110 10.09 -15.96 4.75
N ASN A 111 10.26 -15.79 3.43
CA ASN A 111 10.77 -16.84 2.56
C ASN A 111 11.62 -16.21 1.44
N PRO A 112 12.88 -16.65 1.25
CA PRO A 112 13.76 -16.11 0.21
C PRO A 112 13.19 -16.16 -1.22
N ARG A 113 12.32 -17.14 -1.51
CA ARG A 113 11.71 -17.33 -2.83
C ARG A 113 10.38 -16.62 -3.01
N LYS A 114 9.83 -16.03 -1.95
CA LYS A 114 8.52 -15.36 -2.00
C LYS A 114 8.63 -13.89 -1.62
N GLU A 115 7.58 -13.16 -1.95
CA GLU A 115 7.48 -11.71 -1.76
C GLU A 115 6.71 -11.36 -0.47
N PHE A 116 6.91 -12.15 0.59
CA PHE A 116 6.24 -11.97 1.88
C PHE A 116 7.23 -11.52 2.95
N PHE A 117 6.84 -10.51 3.71
CA PHE A 117 7.68 -9.82 4.69
C PHE A 117 6.90 -9.67 6.00
N ASN A 118 7.55 -9.97 7.12
CA ASN A 118 7.03 -9.79 8.46
C ASN A 118 7.68 -8.57 9.12
N ALA A 119 7.09 -7.39 8.94
CA ALA A 119 7.67 -6.12 9.36
C ALA A 119 6.59 -5.16 9.91
N PRO A 120 6.95 -4.20 10.78
CA PRO A 120 6.03 -3.13 11.14
C PRO A 120 5.58 -2.36 9.89
N ILE A 121 4.26 -2.12 9.76
CA ILE A 121 3.69 -1.46 8.57
C ILE A 121 4.33 -0.10 8.26
N MET A 122 4.67 0.69 9.28
CA MET A 122 5.35 1.97 9.08
C MET A 122 6.76 1.82 8.51
N THR A 123 7.46 0.70 8.77
CA THR A 123 8.75 0.38 8.15
C THR A 123 8.56 0.05 6.68
N VAL A 124 7.53 -0.73 6.35
CA VAL A 124 7.19 -1.07 4.96
C VAL A 124 6.81 0.18 4.16
N VAL A 125 5.96 1.05 4.71
CA VAL A 125 5.55 2.31 4.08
C VAL A 125 6.75 3.21 3.81
N LYS A 126 7.67 3.34 4.77
CA LYS A 126 8.89 4.13 4.58
C LYS A 126 9.75 3.61 3.42
N ALA A 127 9.93 2.30 3.33
CA ALA A 127 10.68 1.70 2.22
C ALA A 127 10.03 2.01 0.85
N LEU A 128 8.70 1.97 0.76
CA LEU A 128 7.99 2.37 -0.46
C LEU A 128 8.10 3.88 -0.74
N ASP A 129 7.98 4.74 0.26
CA ASP A 129 8.15 6.20 0.14
C ASP A 129 9.57 6.55 -0.35
N GLU A 130 10.60 5.84 0.13
CA GLU A 130 11.99 5.99 -0.31
C GLU A 130 12.16 5.59 -1.77
N ALA A 131 11.62 4.43 -2.16
CA ALA A 131 11.62 3.98 -3.56
C ALA A 131 10.89 4.98 -4.48
N GLY A 132 9.74 5.48 -4.04
CA GLY A 132 8.97 6.50 -4.75
C GLY A 132 9.72 7.83 -4.90
N SER A 133 10.48 8.22 -3.89
CA SER A 133 11.29 9.44 -3.93
C SER A 133 12.53 9.30 -4.82
N LEU A 134 13.11 8.10 -4.89
CA LEU A 134 14.24 7.80 -5.78
C LEU A 134 13.79 7.71 -7.25
N LEU A 135 12.64 7.08 -7.50
CA LEU A 135 12.14 6.75 -8.83
C LEU A 135 10.93 7.62 -9.20
N GLN A 136 11.14 8.93 -9.09
CA GLN A 136 10.12 9.94 -9.39
C GLN A 136 9.73 9.95 -10.87
N ILE A 137 8.52 10.44 -11.14
CA ILE A 137 7.95 10.49 -12.48
C ILE A 137 7.98 11.94 -12.99
N PRO A 138 8.82 12.24 -14.01
CA PRO A 138 8.88 13.58 -14.59
C PRO A 138 7.61 13.88 -15.39
N MET A 139 7.02 15.06 -15.15
CA MET A 139 5.85 15.64 -15.79
C MET A 139 6.28 16.69 -16.81
N GLY A 140 6.46 16.26 -18.06
CA GLY A 140 6.83 17.13 -19.19
C GLY A 140 8.13 16.70 -19.85
N LYS A 141 8.41 17.26 -21.04
CA LYS A 141 9.60 16.94 -21.86
C LYS A 141 10.76 17.93 -21.70
N THR A 142 10.56 19.00 -20.94
CA THR A 142 11.52 20.10 -20.81
C THR A 142 12.30 19.99 -19.51
N SER A 143 13.42 20.71 -19.41
CA SER A 143 14.19 20.84 -18.17
C SER A 143 13.42 21.47 -17.00
N ARG A 144 12.20 21.98 -17.24
CA ARG A 144 11.26 22.51 -16.25
C ARG A 144 10.09 21.56 -15.97
N ALA A 145 10.21 20.28 -16.34
CA ALA A 145 9.19 19.27 -16.06
C ALA A 145 8.90 19.21 -14.55
N GLY A 146 7.62 19.26 -14.16
CA GLY A 146 7.20 19.05 -12.78
C GLY A 146 7.43 17.60 -12.36
N MET A 147 7.23 17.26 -11.09
CA MET A 147 7.34 15.87 -10.62
C MET A 147 6.02 15.43 -10.02
N LEU A 148 5.60 14.20 -10.32
CA LEU A 148 4.40 13.65 -9.69
C LEU A 148 4.72 13.21 -8.25
N PRO A 149 3.87 13.49 -7.26
CA PRO A 149 4.03 12.88 -5.94
C PRO A 149 4.00 11.35 -6.07
N PRO A 150 4.94 10.66 -5.42
CA PRO A 150 5.04 9.20 -5.51
C PRO A 150 3.94 8.47 -4.73
N ALA A 151 3.34 9.12 -3.75
CA ALA A 151 2.40 8.51 -2.81
C ALA A 151 1.11 9.32 -2.67
N LEU A 152 0.08 8.68 -2.12
CA LEU A 152 -1.14 9.37 -1.70
C LEU A 152 -0.83 10.42 -0.64
N GLU A 153 -1.65 11.48 -0.62
CA GLU A 153 -1.51 12.56 0.36
C GLU A 153 -1.64 12.03 1.79
N LYS A 154 -0.78 12.53 2.69
CA LYS A 154 -0.80 12.15 4.10
C LYS A 154 -1.96 12.88 4.79
N ARG A 155 -2.71 12.19 5.65
CA ARG A 155 -3.75 12.81 6.47
C ARG A 155 -3.20 13.32 7.79
N ILE A 156 -3.82 14.37 8.32
CA ILE A 156 -3.51 14.90 9.65
C ILE A 156 -4.44 14.25 10.66
N ILE A 157 -3.86 13.64 11.69
CA ILE A 157 -4.58 13.08 12.83
C ILE A 157 -4.20 13.83 14.09
N SER A 158 -5.10 13.86 15.08
CA SER A 158 -4.84 14.43 16.39
C SER A 158 -4.82 13.32 17.45
N CYS A 159 -3.78 13.30 18.27
CA CYS A 159 -3.69 12.36 19.39
C CYS A 159 -4.86 12.57 20.36
N PRO A 160 -5.60 11.52 20.76
CA PRO A 160 -6.74 11.67 21.67
C PRO A 160 -6.31 12.20 23.05
N GLY A 161 -5.11 11.85 23.52
CA GLY A 161 -4.55 12.26 24.80
C GLY A 161 -4.04 13.69 24.83
N CYS A 162 -3.01 14.03 24.04
CA CYS A 162 -2.35 15.35 24.09
C CYS A 162 -2.78 16.34 23.00
N LYS A 163 -3.71 15.95 22.12
CA LYS A 163 -4.19 16.75 20.96
C LYS A 163 -3.13 17.14 19.92
N LYS A 164 -1.86 16.78 20.12
CA LYS A 164 -0.79 17.02 19.15
C LYS A 164 -1.14 16.37 17.81
N GLN A 165 -0.96 17.16 16.75
CA GLN A 165 -1.23 16.73 15.39
C GLN A 165 -0.03 15.95 14.83
N SER A 166 -0.31 14.98 13.97
CA SER A 166 0.70 14.17 13.27
C SER A 166 0.23 13.88 11.86
N ARG A 167 1.17 13.81 10.91
CA ARG A 167 0.89 13.40 9.53
C ARG A 167 1.12 11.91 9.41
N VAL A 168 0.11 11.17 8.98
CA VAL A 168 0.19 9.72 8.76
C VAL A 168 -0.16 9.37 7.32
N PRO A 169 0.45 8.31 6.76
CA PRO A 169 0.04 7.80 5.46
C PRO A 169 -1.44 7.38 5.48
N LEU A 170 -2.12 7.53 4.34
CA LEU A 170 -3.41 6.89 4.11
C LEU A 170 -3.19 5.39 3.91
N LEU A 171 -3.77 4.57 4.78
CA LEU A 171 -3.62 3.11 4.76
C LEU A 171 -4.98 2.46 4.65
N GLY A 172 -5.05 1.35 3.92
CA GLY A 172 -6.26 0.54 3.73
C GLY A 172 -6.56 -0.41 4.88
N ILE A 173 -5.78 -0.33 5.97
CA ILE A 173 -5.95 -1.13 7.18
C ILE A 173 -5.90 -0.24 8.41
N ASP A 174 -6.61 -0.67 9.44
CA ASP A 174 -6.50 -0.05 10.75
C ASP A 174 -5.12 -0.30 11.35
N ILE A 175 -4.56 0.70 12.02
CA ILE A 175 -3.27 0.59 12.71
C ILE A 175 -3.36 1.13 14.13
N THR A 176 -2.55 0.57 15.03
CA THR A 176 -2.30 1.16 16.34
C THR A 176 -0.98 1.91 16.29
N VAL A 177 -0.98 3.18 16.69
CA VAL A 177 0.23 3.99 16.80
C VAL A 177 0.42 4.48 18.21
N THR A 178 1.66 4.75 18.58
CA THR A 178 2.02 5.36 19.86
C THR A 178 2.32 6.83 19.66
N CYS A 179 1.67 7.71 20.41
CA CYS A 179 1.98 9.14 20.35
C CYS A 179 3.41 9.41 20.80
N VAL A 180 4.22 10.08 19.98
CA VAL A 180 5.60 10.43 20.33
C VAL A 180 5.70 11.43 21.49
N ALA A 181 4.64 12.21 21.74
CA ALA A 181 4.67 13.27 22.75
C ALA A 181 4.15 12.83 24.12
N CYS A 182 3.08 12.03 24.16
CA CYS A 182 2.47 11.59 25.42
C CYS A 182 2.44 10.08 25.60
N THR A 183 3.11 9.32 24.73
CA THR A 183 3.24 7.85 24.74
C THR A 183 1.94 7.05 24.77
N VAL A 184 0.78 7.71 24.67
CA VAL A 184 -0.53 7.06 24.59
C VAL A 184 -0.66 6.30 23.27
N PRO A 185 -0.93 4.98 23.30
CA PRO A 185 -1.30 4.24 22.10
C PRO A 185 -2.74 4.57 21.71
N TYR A 186 -3.00 4.71 20.41
CA TYR A 186 -4.34 4.92 19.90
C TYR A 186 -4.51 4.31 18.51
N LYS A 187 -5.74 3.89 18.23
CA LYS A 187 -6.11 3.26 16.97
C LYS A 187 -6.42 4.33 15.93
N ILE A 188 -5.85 4.18 14.75
CA ILE A 188 -6.18 4.95 13.56
C ILE A 188 -6.99 4.02 12.66
N MET A 189 -8.23 4.41 12.38
CA MET A 189 -9.10 3.65 11.48
C MET A 189 -8.74 3.93 10.03
N SER A 190 -8.78 2.89 9.23
CA SER A 190 -8.78 3.01 7.77
C SER A 190 -10.12 3.61 7.33
N GLU A 191 -10.05 4.65 6.50
CA GLU A 191 -11.22 5.38 5.98
C GLU A 191 -11.86 4.62 4.82
#